data_AF-L8G9J9-F1
#
_entry.id   AF-L8G9J9-F1
#
_cell.length_a   1.000
_cell.length_b   1.000
_cell.length_c   1.000
_cell.angle_alpha   90.00
_cell.angle_beta   90.00
_cell.angle_gamma   90.00
#
_symmetry.space_group_name_H-M   'P 1'
#
loop_
_entity.id
_entity.type
_entity.pdbx_description
1 polymer ?
#
loop_
_entity_poly.entity_id
_entity_poly.type
_entity_poly.pdbx_seq_one_letter_code
_entity_poly.pdbx_strand_id
1 'polypeptide(L)'
;MAPNFFLISGYTYANNPPVPMCVNDPVIWYLYDMGFDTHVFHMHGENTVDAVTGATSATVVLNPGQMTFVLMTASNPGWWQLLCHFTTHLSKWMEANYIVYGGPYGGPYGGCSLRPLERVVGWLGVKSVA
;
A
#
# COMPACT_ATOMS: atom_id res chain seq x y z
N MET A 1 -2.97 -7.88 -30.06
CA MET A 1 -2.76 -8.31 -28.67
C MET A 1 -3.04 -7.14 -27.77
N ALA A 2 -3.86 -7.31 -26.74
CA ALA A 2 -4.01 -6.28 -25.71
C ALA A 2 -2.72 -6.19 -24.88
N PRO A 3 -2.36 -5.01 -24.37
CA PRO A 3 -1.21 -4.86 -23.47
C PRO A 3 -1.42 -5.67 -22.18
N ASN A 4 -0.34 -6.29 -21.70
CA ASN A 4 -0.30 -7.07 -20.45
C ASN A 4 0.14 -6.14 -19.31
N PHE A 5 -0.69 -6.02 -18.27
CA PHE A 5 -0.45 -5.16 -17.11
C PHE A 5 -0.36 -5.95 -15.82
N PHE A 6 0.37 -5.40 -14.85
CA PHE A 6 0.32 -5.85 -13.45
C PHE A 6 -0.15 -4.66 -12.62
N LEU A 7 -1.27 -4.83 -11.93
CA LEU A 7 -2.00 -3.70 -11.36
C LEU A 7 -2.16 -3.85 -9.86
N ILE A 8 -2.30 -2.71 -9.17
CA ILE A 8 -2.76 -2.66 -7.78
C ILE A 8 -4.14 -2.02 -7.82
N SER A 9 -5.16 -2.74 -7.30
CA SER A 9 -6.57 -2.31 -7.34
C SER A 9 -7.09 -1.93 -8.73
N GLY A 10 -6.47 -2.39 -9.82
CA GLY A 10 -6.86 -2.08 -11.21
C GLY A 10 -6.35 -0.74 -11.77
N TYR A 11 -5.43 -0.05 -11.09
CA TYR A 11 -4.87 1.24 -11.52
C TYR A 11 -3.49 1.08 -12.18
N THR A 12 -3.17 1.98 -13.11
CA THR A 12 -1.88 2.04 -13.84
C THR A 12 -1.17 3.36 -13.53
N TYR A 13 0.14 3.46 -13.75
CA TYR A 13 0.91 4.70 -13.54
C TYR A 13 0.70 5.33 -12.14
N ALA A 14 0.48 4.50 -11.12
CA ALA A 14 0.10 4.92 -9.78
C ALA A 14 -1.04 5.97 -9.74
N ASN A 15 -1.98 5.90 -10.70
CA ASN A 15 -3.10 6.85 -10.84
C ASN A 15 -4.29 6.51 -9.92
N ASN A 16 -4.10 5.62 -8.95
CA ASN A 16 -5.11 5.33 -7.94
C ASN A 16 -5.41 6.60 -7.13
N PRO A 17 -6.67 6.77 -6.67
CA PRO A 17 -6.94 7.70 -5.58
C PRO A 17 -5.99 7.35 -4.42
N PRO A 18 -5.17 8.30 -3.94
CA PRO A 18 -4.21 8.01 -2.89
C PRO A 18 -4.97 7.58 -1.65
N VAL A 19 -4.50 6.53 -0.96
CA VAL A 19 -5.12 6.14 0.31
C VAL A 19 -4.68 7.12 1.40
N PRO A 20 -5.63 7.90 1.97
CA PRO A 20 -5.30 8.97 2.89
C PRO A 20 -5.18 8.43 4.32
N MET A 21 -4.14 8.87 5.02
CA MET A 21 -3.86 8.51 6.40
C MET A 21 -3.40 9.75 7.14
N CYS A 22 -3.44 9.70 8.47
CA CYS A 22 -2.83 10.72 9.31
C CYS A 22 -1.65 10.17 10.09
N VAL A 23 -0.72 11.06 10.45
CA VAL A 23 0.38 10.70 11.32
C VAL A 23 -0.15 10.06 12.61
N ASN A 24 0.45 8.93 12.97
CA ASN A 24 0.10 8.05 14.07
C ASN A 24 -1.21 7.25 13.90
N ASP A 25 -1.81 7.25 12.72
CA ASP A 25 -2.95 6.36 12.48
C ASP A 25 -2.49 4.90 12.51
N PRO A 26 -3.22 4.03 13.25
CA PRO A 26 -3.07 2.59 13.13
C PRO A 26 -3.77 2.12 11.85
N VAL A 27 -3.01 1.47 10.97
CA VAL A 27 -3.46 1.06 9.64
C VAL A 27 -3.41 -0.46 9.53
N ILE A 28 -4.47 -1.03 8.97
CA ILE A 28 -4.50 -2.42 8.52
C ILE A 28 -4.48 -2.43 6.99
N TRP A 29 -3.55 -3.17 6.42
CA TRP A 29 -3.47 -3.44 4.99
C TRP A 29 -3.98 -4.85 4.69
N TYR A 30 -5.04 -4.95 3.89
CA TYR A 30 -5.54 -6.22 3.39
C TYR A 30 -4.91 -6.53 2.04
N LEU A 31 -4.11 -7.58 2.00
CA LEU A 31 -3.33 -7.96 0.84
C LEU A 31 -3.88 -9.26 0.24
N TYR A 32 -4.11 -9.27 -1.06
CA TYR A 32 -4.60 -10.46 -1.75
C TYR A 32 -4.00 -10.51 -3.15
N ASP A 33 -3.67 -11.70 -3.62
CA ASP A 33 -3.19 -11.93 -4.97
C ASP A 33 -4.24 -12.63 -5.82
N MET A 34 -4.72 -11.90 -6.85
CA MET A 34 -5.57 -12.41 -7.93
C MET A 34 -4.73 -12.61 -9.18
N GLY A 35 -4.01 -13.72 -9.27
CA GLY A 35 -3.14 -13.94 -10.41
C GLY A 35 -2.50 -15.30 -10.37
N PHE A 36 -1.50 -15.45 -11.23
CA PHE A 36 -0.68 -16.64 -11.35
C PHE A 36 0.78 -16.39 -10.98
N ASP A 37 1.17 -15.14 -10.72
CA ASP A 37 2.54 -14.75 -10.38
C ASP A 37 2.67 -14.39 -8.90
N THR A 38 3.83 -14.69 -8.31
CA THR A 38 4.15 -14.22 -6.96
C THR A 38 4.44 -12.72 -6.97
N HIS A 39 3.97 -12.02 -5.94
CA HIS A 39 4.18 -10.60 -5.73
C HIS A 39 4.89 -10.31 -4.42
N VAL A 40 5.73 -9.28 -4.41
CA VAL A 40 6.42 -8.78 -3.21
C VAL A 40 5.94 -7.37 -2.93
N PHE A 41 4.96 -7.25 -2.04
CA PHE A 41 4.41 -5.98 -1.58
C PHE A 41 5.47 -5.23 -0.77
N HIS A 42 5.72 -3.97 -1.14
CA HIS A 42 6.64 -3.07 -0.46
C HIS A 42 6.03 -1.67 -0.40
N MET A 43 6.26 -0.95 0.69
CA MET A 43 5.88 0.45 0.85
C MET A 43 7.15 1.28 1.08
N HIS A 44 7.28 2.38 0.35
CA HIS A 44 8.24 3.40 0.72
C HIS A 44 7.73 4.16 1.94
N GLY A 45 8.65 4.63 2.79
CA GLY A 45 8.32 5.44 3.96
C GLY A 45 7.89 4.63 5.18
N GLU A 46 7.45 3.37 5.05
CA GLU A 46 6.97 2.57 6.19
C GLU A 46 7.32 1.09 6.07
N ASN A 47 7.34 0.41 7.22
CA ASN A 47 7.42 -1.05 7.31
C ASN A 47 6.07 -1.65 7.73
N THR A 48 5.90 -2.92 7.40
CA THR A 48 4.77 -3.73 7.86
C THR A 48 5.10 -4.41 9.19
N VAL A 49 4.07 -4.63 10.00
CA VAL A 49 4.13 -5.41 11.23
C VAL A 49 3.17 -6.59 11.11
N ASP A 50 3.70 -7.79 11.29
CA ASP A 50 2.90 -9.01 11.33
C ASP A 50 2.03 -9.02 12.59
N ALA A 51 0.72 -9.19 12.43
CA ALA A 51 -0.24 -9.07 13.52
C ALA A 51 -0.16 -10.21 14.56
N VAL A 52 0.45 -11.35 14.19
CA VAL A 52 0.52 -12.55 15.04
C VAL A 52 1.84 -12.60 15.80
N THR A 53 2.94 -12.32 15.11
CA THR A 53 4.31 -12.44 15.63
C THR A 53 4.86 -11.10 16.15
N GLY A 54 4.28 -9.97 15.73
CA GLY A 54 4.81 -8.64 15.99
C GLY A 54 6.10 -8.33 15.21
N ALA A 55 6.52 -9.22 14.32
CA ALA A 55 7.73 -9.04 13.54
C ALA A 55 7.56 -7.88 12.54
N THR A 56 8.57 -7.01 12.45
CA THR A 56 8.61 -5.94 11.45
C THR A 56 9.27 -6.45 10.17
N SER A 57 8.67 -6.16 9.02
CA SER A 57 9.20 -6.51 7.70
C SER A 57 9.04 -5.35 6.73
N ALA A 58 10.06 -5.13 5.89
CA ALA A 58 10.00 -4.17 4.79
C ALA A 58 9.15 -4.68 3.61
N THR A 59 8.91 -6.00 3.53
CA THR A 59 8.22 -6.61 2.40
C THR A 59 7.28 -7.73 2.84
N VAL A 60 6.20 -7.94 2.09
CA VAL A 60 5.29 -9.08 2.26
C VAL A 60 5.20 -9.85 0.94
N VAL A 61 5.44 -11.15 0.99
CA VAL A 61 5.32 -12.02 -0.19
C VAL A 61 3.89 -12.57 -0.26
N LEU A 62 3.29 -12.49 -1.44
CA LEU A 62 1.98 -13.06 -1.76
C LEU A 62 2.16 -14.00 -2.94
N ASN A 63 1.84 -15.27 -2.75
CA ASN A 63 1.76 -16.24 -3.84
C ASN A 63 0.34 -16.28 -4.43
N PRO A 64 0.17 -16.89 -5.61
CA PRO A 64 -1.13 -17.00 -6.28
C PRO A 64 -2.24 -17.48 -5.36
N GLY A 65 -3.31 -16.67 -5.26
CA GLY A 65 -4.50 -16.97 -4.47
C GLY A 65 -4.34 -16.74 -2.96
N GLN A 66 -3.19 -16.28 -2.47
CA GLN A 66 -2.99 -15.99 -1.05
C GLN A 66 -3.62 -14.66 -0.65
N MET A 67 -4.21 -14.64 0.54
CA MET A 67 -4.69 -13.45 1.23
C MET A 67 -4.04 -13.38 2.61
N THR A 68 -3.61 -12.19 3.01
CA THR A 68 -3.13 -11.90 4.36
C THR A 68 -3.47 -10.47 4.75
N PHE A 69 -3.22 -10.10 5.99
CA PHE A 69 -3.26 -8.72 6.43
C PHE A 69 -2.02 -8.40 7.25
N VAL A 70 -1.60 -7.14 7.20
CA VAL A 70 -0.48 -6.63 8.00
C VAL A 70 -0.85 -5.30 8.62
N LEU A 71 -0.20 -4.99 9.74
CA LEU A 71 -0.38 -3.73 10.44
C LEU A 71 0.70 -2.74 10.02
N MET A 72 0.40 -1.46 10.17
CA MET A 72 1.32 -0.36 9.98
C MET A 72 0.92 0.78 10.93
N THR A 73 1.89 1.56 11.39
CA THR A 73 1.62 2.86 12.00
C THR A 73 2.12 3.92 11.02
N ALA A 74 1.24 4.80 10.54
CA ALA A 74 1.62 5.85 9.60
C ALA A 74 2.46 6.92 10.33
N SER A 75 3.77 6.76 10.37
CA SER A 75 4.69 7.57 11.15
C SER A 75 5.41 8.64 10.33
N ASN A 76 5.50 8.46 9.01
CA ASN A 76 6.22 9.33 8.09
C ASN A 76 5.26 10.16 7.23
N PRO A 77 5.09 11.47 7.53
CA PRO A 77 4.35 12.40 6.67
C PRO A 77 4.89 12.39 5.24
N GLY A 78 4.03 12.29 4.24
CA GLY A 78 4.54 12.19 2.87
C GLY A 78 3.52 11.74 1.84
N TRP A 79 3.85 12.02 0.59
CA TRP A 79 3.36 11.25 -0.55
C TRP A 79 4.29 10.06 -0.76
N TRP A 80 3.75 8.86 -0.72
CA TRP A 80 4.53 7.63 -0.74
C TRP A 80 4.00 6.65 -1.79
N GLN A 81 4.93 5.88 -2.35
CA GLN A 81 4.61 4.79 -3.26
C GLN A 81 4.58 3.46 -2.51
N LEU A 82 3.70 2.59 -2.95
CA LEU A 82 3.72 1.16 -2.66
C LEU A 82 3.74 0.40 -3.99
N LEU A 83 4.45 -0.72 -4.03
CA LEU A 83 4.79 -1.37 -5.29
C LEU A 83 5.10 -2.85 -5.13
N CYS A 84 5.21 -3.54 -6.27
CA CYS A 84 5.80 -4.88 -6.36
C CYS A 84 7.30 -4.79 -6.61
N HIS A 85 8.11 -5.51 -5.81
CA HIS A 85 9.57 -5.49 -5.97
C HIS A 85 10.10 -6.34 -7.16
N PHE A 86 9.23 -7.11 -7.83
CA PHE A 86 9.59 -7.73 -9.11
C PHE A 86 9.61 -6.66 -10.21
N THR A 87 10.79 -6.38 -10.76
CA THR A 87 10.99 -5.34 -11.78
C THR A 87 10.16 -5.56 -13.04
N THR A 88 9.89 -6.82 -13.41
CA THR A 88 9.02 -7.20 -14.53
C THR A 88 7.54 -6.86 -14.29
N HIS A 89 7.10 -6.83 -13.04
CA HIS A 89 5.74 -6.43 -12.66
C HIS A 89 5.66 -4.91 -12.51
N LEU A 90 6.66 -4.29 -11.86
CA LEU A 90 6.75 -2.84 -11.72
C LEU A 90 6.82 -2.10 -13.06
N SER A 91 7.63 -2.59 -14.01
CA SER A 91 7.72 -2.02 -15.37
C SER A 91 6.41 -2.13 -16.18
N LYS A 92 5.44 -2.89 -15.66
CA LYS A 92 4.08 -3.04 -16.18
C LYS A 92 3.03 -2.44 -15.23
N TRP A 93 3.46 -1.47 -14.42
CA TRP A 93 2.66 -0.56 -13.61
C TRP A 93 2.12 -1.10 -12.29
N MET A 94 2.78 -2.09 -11.69
CA MET A 94 2.37 -2.62 -10.38
C MET A 94 2.83 -1.72 -9.24
N GLU A 95 2.25 -0.54 -9.18
CA GLU A 95 2.51 0.52 -8.22
C GLU A 95 1.23 1.31 -7.91
N ALA A 96 1.18 1.87 -6.71
CA ALA A 96 0.12 2.73 -6.24
C ALA A 96 0.67 3.76 -5.25
N ASN A 97 -0.14 4.78 -4.95
CA ASN A 97 0.20 5.86 -4.04
C ASN A 97 -0.64 5.83 -2.76
N TYR A 98 -0.03 6.21 -1.65
CA TYR A 98 -0.71 6.55 -0.40
C TYR A 98 -0.15 7.87 0.15
N ILE A 99 -0.92 8.53 1.02
CA ILE A 99 -0.54 9.83 1.58
C ILE A 99 -0.72 9.83 3.08
N VAL A 100 0.28 10.33 3.79
CA VAL A 100 0.25 10.53 5.24
C VAL A 100 0.23 12.03 5.52
N TYR A 101 -0.90 12.50 6.02
CA TYR A 101 -1.16 13.88 6.41
C TYR A 101 -0.73 14.17 7.85
N GLY A 102 -0.44 15.44 8.13
CA GLY A 102 0.03 15.86 9.45
C GLY A 102 1.55 15.82 9.54
N GLY A 103 2.11 16.64 10.43
CA GLY A 103 3.55 16.80 10.65
C GLY A 103 3.78 17.99 11.58
N PRO A 104 4.96 18.10 12.25
CA PRO A 104 5.12 18.99 13.42
C PRO A 104 4.88 20.49 13.21
N TYR A 105 4.65 20.96 11.98
CA TYR A 105 4.46 22.37 11.65
C TYR A 105 3.44 22.61 10.53
N GLY A 106 2.54 21.66 10.25
CA GLY A 106 1.65 21.76 9.10
C GLY A 106 2.43 21.81 7.78
N GLY A 107 3.37 20.87 7.61
CA GLY A 107 4.24 20.75 6.42
C GLY A 107 3.47 20.67 5.10
N PRO A 108 4.11 20.39 3.96
CA PRO A 108 3.48 20.51 2.63
C PRO A 108 2.19 19.69 2.44
N TYR A 109 1.94 18.71 3.32
CA TYR A 109 0.73 17.88 3.34
C TYR A 109 -0.37 18.40 4.30
N GLY A 110 -0.19 19.54 4.96
CA GLY A 110 -1.21 20.15 5.81
C GLY A 110 -1.55 19.38 7.10
N GLY A 111 -2.56 19.86 7.82
CA GLY A 111 -3.10 19.18 9.01
C GLY A 111 -4.00 17.99 8.63
N CYS A 112 -4.05 16.97 9.47
CA CYS A 112 -4.97 15.84 9.31
C CYS A 112 -6.43 16.30 9.51
N SER A 113 -7.23 16.29 8.45
CA SER A 113 -8.67 16.59 8.51
C SER A 113 -9.57 15.36 8.37
N LEU A 114 -9.00 14.15 8.36
CA LEU A 114 -9.75 12.89 8.19
C LEU A 114 -10.61 12.59 9.42
N ARG A 115 -11.84 12.10 9.18
CA ARG A 115 -12.76 11.71 10.25
C ARG A 115 -12.29 10.42 10.91
N PRO A 116 -12.53 10.18 12.22
CA PRO A 116 -12.02 8.98 12.92
C PRO A 116 -12.36 7.62 12.29
N LEU A 117 -13.47 7.50 11.54
CA LEU A 117 -13.84 6.27 10.83
C LEU A 117 -13.13 6.10 9.47
N GLU A 118 -12.45 7.13 8.98
CA GLU A 118 -11.55 7.09 7.82
C GLU A 118 -10.09 6.80 8.25
N ARG A 119 -9.80 6.81 9.56
CA ARG A 119 -8.44 6.67 10.13
C ARG A 119 -7.96 5.24 10.30
N VAL A 120 -8.85 4.24 10.18
CA VAL A 120 -8.57 2.86 10.67
C VAL A 120 -8.58 1.81 9.55
N VAL A 121 -8.95 2.16 8.32
CA VAL A 121 -9.11 1.16 7.25
C VAL A 121 -8.53 1.61 5.93
N GLY A 122 -7.28 1.21 5.66
CA GLY A 122 -6.74 1.17 4.32
C GLY A 122 -7.35 0.01 3.55
N TRP A 123 -8.48 0.21 2.88
CA TRP A 123 -8.97 -0.74 1.88
C TRP A 123 -8.17 -0.59 0.58
N LEU A 124 -6.92 -1.06 0.60
CA LEU A 124 -6.12 -1.18 -0.61
C LEU A 124 -5.94 -2.67 -0.89
N GLY A 125 -6.94 -3.26 -1.52
CA GLY A 125 -6.82 -4.60 -2.06
C GLY A 125 -5.80 -4.57 -3.19
N VAL A 126 -4.64 -5.18 -2.99
CA VAL A 126 -3.80 -5.58 -4.13
C VAL A 126 -4.68 -6.44 -5.04
N LYS A 127 -4.78 -6.06 -6.31
CA LYS A 127 -5.61 -6.75 -7.31
C LYS A 127 -4.81 -6.76 -8.58
N SER A 128 -4.00 -7.80 -8.73
CA SER A 128 -3.52 -8.21 -10.03
C SER A 128 -4.77 -8.53 -10.88
N VAL A 129 -4.85 -7.92 -12.05
CA VAL A 129 -5.79 -8.35 -13.09
C VAL A 129 -4.88 -8.86 -14.18
N ALA A 130 -4.87 -10.18 -14.35
CA ALA A 130 -4.37 -10.81 -15.56
C ALA A 130 -5.33 -10.56 -16.72
#